data_AF-Q1H3G3-F1
#
_entry.id   AF-Q1H3G3-F1
#
_cell.length_a   1.000
_cell.length_b   1.000
_cell.length_c   1.000
_cell.angle_alpha   90.00
_cell.angle_beta   90.00
_cell.angle_gamma   90.00
#
_symmetry.space_group_name_H-M   'P 1'
#
loop_
_entity.id
_entity.type
_entity.pdbx_description
1 polymer ?
#
loop_
_entity_poly.entity_id
_entity_poly.type
_entity_poly.pdbx_seq_one_letter_code
_entity_poly.pdbx_strand_id
1 'polypeptide(L)'
;MHLYCRLFIHGLSIGLSSLALAAMPALAHEQRAHVHGTAKLNIAMEGKTLILALESPMESLLGFEHAPHNPQEQAVVNALKQQLSTPDQLFDLPGKAGCKSTAITLASPLFEDKFHTHNGHHADLDAEFVYECSQSSQSSRLKGLNVRLFEQFPHLRKIDVQIVAGQTRKIIRLVPGQNRVTW
;
A
#
# COMPACT_ATOMS: atom_id res chain seq x y z
N MET A 1 -32.86 7.95 -54.09
CA MET A 1 -34.01 8.45 -54.86
C MET A 1 -35.22 7.63 -54.44
N HIS A 2 -36.35 8.29 -54.13
CA HIS A 2 -37.61 7.76 -53.54
C HIS A 2 -37.55 7.42 -52.03
N LEU A 3 -37.97 8.24 -51.05
CA LEU A 3 -38.98 9.31 -50.93
C LEU A 3 -40.40 8.81 -50.52
N TYR A 4 -40.77 9.14 -49.26
CA TYR A 4 -42.10 9.23 -48.60
C TYR A 4 -42.90 7.93 -48.36
N CYS A 5 -43.75 7.76 -47.31
CA CYS A 5 -44.71 8.72 -46.74
C CYS A 5 -45.41 8.19 -45.45
N ARG A 6 -45.81 9.11 -44.54
CA ARG A 6 -46.88 9.07 -43.49
C ARG A 6 -46.67 8.16 -42.26
N LEU A 7 -46.45 8.66 -41.04
CA LEU A 7 -47.18 9.62 -40.18
C LEU A 7 -48.55 9.11 -39.69
N PHE A 8 -48.61 8.65 -38.44
CA PHE A 8 -49.79 8.78 -37.58
C PHE A 8 -49.35 9.14 -36.16
N ILE A 9 -49.82 10.30 -35.71
CA ILE A 9 -49.62 10.92 -34.40
C ILE A 9 -50.80 10.52 -33.52
N HIS A 10 -50.59 9.72 -32.47
CA HIS A 10 -51.41 9.67 -31.25
C HIS A 10 -50.37 9.48 -30.13
N GLY A 11 -50.04 10.45 -29.27
CA GLY A 11 -50.96 11.12 -28.37
C GLY A 11 -51.07 10.31 -27.07
N LEU A 12 -50.04 10.31 -26.22
CA LEU A 12 -50.20 9.98 -24.81
C LEU A 12 -49.08 10.61 -23.96
N SER A 13 -49.42 11.72 -23.32
CA SER A 13 -48.66 12.30 -22.22
C SER A 13 -48.74 11.36 -21.01
N ILE A 14 -47.59 10.81 -20.56
CA ILE A 14 -47.47 10.15 -19.26
C ILE A 14 -46.35 10.87 -18.50
N GLY A 15 -46.70 11.33 -17.30
CA GLY A 15 -45.98 12.33 -16.53
C GLY A 15 -44.64 11.87 -15.96
N LEU A 16 -43.86 12.89 -15.61
CA LEU A 16 -42.66 12.83 -14.78
C LEU A 16 -42.91 12.01 -13.51
N SER A 17 -42.08 11.01 -13.28
CA SER A 17 -41.75 10.57 -11.92
C SER A 17 -40.22 10.54 -11.82
N SER A 18 -39.66 11.66 -11.39
CA SER A 18 -38.24 11.77 -11.05
C SER A 18 -38.02 11.02 -9.73
N LEU A 19 -37.64 9.75 -9.82
CA LEU A 19 -37.19 8.98 -8.68
C LEU A 19 -35.77 9.45 -8.32
N ALA A 20 -35.67 10.35 -7.34
CA ALA A 20 -34.40 10.77 -6.78
C ALA A 20 -33.77 9.59 -6.02
N LEU A 21 -32.82 8.91 -6.66
CA LEU A 21 -32.02 7.86 -6.04
C LEU A 21 -31.03 8.53 -5.07
N ALA A 22 -31.38 8.58 -3.79
CA ALA A 22 -30.46 9.00 -2.75
C ALA A 22 -29.31 7.99 -2.67
N ALA A 23 -28.13 8.37 -3.19
CA ALA A 23 -26.91 7.61 -3.00
C ALA A 23 -26.52 7.67 -1.52
N MET A 24 -26.78 6.59 -0.78
CA MET A 24 -26.25 6.42 0.57
C MET A 24 -24.74 6.27 0.47
N PRO A 25 -23.93 7.08 1.17
CA PRO A 25 -22.51 6.85 1.22
C PRO A 25 -22.28 5.54 1.98
N ALA A 26 -21.88 4.49 1.26
CA ALA A 26 -21.33 3.30 1.88
C ALA A 26 -19.98 3.70 2.50
N LEU A 27 -19.96 3.92 3.82
CA LEU A 27 -18.72 3.85 4.59
C LEU A 27 -18.26 2.39 4.52
N ALA A 28 -17.44 2.07 3.53
CA ALA A 28 -16.78 0.79 3.41
C ALA A 28 -15.78 0.67 4.57
N HIS A 29 -16.22 0.06 5.66
CA HIS A 29 -15.35 -0.30 6.78
C HIS A 29 -14.78 -1.69 6.49
N GLU A 30 -13.64 -1.75 5.81
CA GLU A 30 -12.95 -3.01 5.48
C GLU A 30 -12.49 -3.70 6.78
N GLN A 31 -13.17 -4.77 7.18
CA GLN A 31 -12.57 -5.75 8.08
C GLN A 31 -11.67 -6.66 7.23
N ARG A 32 -10.39 -6.32 7.11
CA ARG A 32 -9.44 -7.21 6.45
C ARG A 32 -9.15 -8.39 7.36
N ALA A 33 -9.40 -9.59 6.85
CA ALA A 33 -8.85 -10.79 7.45
C ALA A 33 -7.34 -10.78 7.18
N HIS A 34 -6.55 -10.59 8.23
CA HIS A 34 -5.10 -10.66 8.15
C HIS A 34 -4.62 -12.09 8.37
N VAL A 35 -3.51 -12.45 7.75
CA VAL A 35 -2.79 -13.69 8.03
C VAL A 35 -1.50 -13.30 8.73
N HIS A 36 -1.32 -13.77 9.96
CA HIS A 36 -0.12 -13.50 10.75
C HIS A 36 1.15 -13.90 9.98
N GLY A 37 2.23 -13.19 10.24
CA GLY A 37 3.48 -13.28 9.48
C GLY A 37 3.38 -12.95 7.97
N THR A 38 2.31 -12.33 7.49
CA THR A 38 2.17 -11.91 6.08
C THR A 38 2.03 -10.39 5.95
N ALA A 39 2.89 -9.78 5.15
CA ALA A 39 2.74 -8.41 4.68
C ALA A 39 2.38 -8.37 3.18
N LYS A 40 1.90 -7.21 2.73
CA LYS A 40 1.75 -6.89 1.30
C LYS A 40 2.68 -5.73 0.96
N LEU A 41 3.29 -5.79 -0.22
CA LEU A 41 4.14 -4.72 -0.72
C LEU A 41 3.75 -4.36 -2.16
N ASN A 42 3.23 -3.15 -2.35
CA ASN A 42 3.01 -2.59 -3.67
C ASN A 42 4.23 -1.76 -4.09
N ILE A 43 4.73 -2.03 -5.28
CA ILE A 43 5.90 -1.34 -5.86
C ILE A 43 5.43 -0.67 -7.14
N ALA A 44 5.43 0.66 -7.16
CA ALA A 44 5.10 1.44 -8.34
C ALA A 44 6.31 2.26 -8.78
N MET A 45 6.70 2.15 -10.06
CA MET A 45 7.73 2.98 -10.67
C MET A 45 7.13 3.72 -11.86
N GLU A 46 7.04 5.03 -11.73
CA GLU A 46 6.54 5.94 -12.77
C GLU A 46 7.54 7.06 -13.03
N GLY A 47 8.07 7.12 -14.24
CA GLY A 47 9.08 8.13 -14.61
C GLY A 47 10.33 8.05 -13.73
N LYS A 48 10.44 8.97 -12.77
CA LYS A 48 11.54 9.09 -11.80
C LYS A 48 11.13 8.74 -10.37
N THR A 49 9.84 8.55 -10.13
CA THR A 49 9.29 8.33 -8.80
C THR A 49 9.10 6.84 -8.58
N LEU A 50 9.64 6.34 -7.47
CA LEU A 50 9.40 5.01 -6.95
C LEU A 50 8.57 5.15 -5.67
N ILE A 51 7.42 4.48 -5.62
CA ILE A 51 6.56 4.39 -4.45
C ILE A 51 6.55 2.95 -3.97
N LEU A 52 6.84 2.75 -2.69
CA LEU A 52 6.75 1.47 -2.00
C LEU A 52 5.66 1.61 -0.92
N ALA A 53 4.55 0.89 -1.07
CA ALA A 53 3.48 0.87 -0.09
C ALA A 53 3.42 -0.50 0.60
N LEU A 54 3.63 -0.50 1.92
CA LEU A 54 3.69 -1.68 2.78
C LEU A 54 2.44 -1.71 3.67
N GLU A 55 1.66 -2.77 3.56
CA GLU A 55 0.58 -3.10 4.50
C GLU A 55 1.01 -4.30 5.34
N SER A 56 0.91 -4.21 6.66
CA SER A 56 1.28 -5.33 7.55
C SER A 56 0.50 -5.31 8.86
N PRO A 57 0.05 -6.47 9.37
CA PRO A 57 -0.38 -6.58 10.76
C PRO A 57 0.80 -6.27 11.69
N MET A 58 0.55 -5.67 12.86
CA MET A 58 1.63 -5.38 13.81
C MET A 58 2.28 -6.63 14.35
N GLU A 59 1.54 -7.74 14.45
CA GLU A 59 2.13 -9.01 14.88
C GLU A 59 3.29 -9.41 13.98
N SER A 60 3.17 -9.16 12.67
CA SER A 60 4.22 -9.54 11.72
C SER A 60 5.51 -8.73 11.87
N LEU A 61 5.45 -7.57 12.55
CA LEU A 61 6.56 -6.65 12.76
C LEU A 61 7.08 -6.68 14.21
N LEU A 62 6.17 -6.72 15.19
CA LEU A 62 6.43 -6.62 16.63
C LEU A 62 6.28 -7.94 17.38
N GLY A 63 5.53 -8.90 16.83
CA GLY A 63 5.09 -10.12 17.52
C GLY A 63 3.82 -9.95 18.35
N PHE A 64 3.18 -8.76 18.35
CA PHE A 64 1.90 -8.49 19.01
C PHE A 64 1.08 -7.41 18.28
N GLU A 65 -0.22 -7.31 18.57
CA GLU A 65 -1.16 -6.36 17.96
C GLU A 65 -1.92 -5.47 18.97
N HIS A 66 -1.75 -5.72 20.26
CA HIS A 66 -2.39 -4.89 21.28
C HIS A 66 -1.66 -3.56 21.45
N ALA A 67 -2.36 -2.58 22.05
CA ALA A 67 -1.72 -1.37 22.53
C ALA A 67 -0.62 -1.72 23.56
N PRO A 68 0.51 -0.99 23.59
CA PRO A 68 1.55 -1.25 24.57
C PRO A 68 1.01 -1.04 25.99
N HIS A 69 1.15 -2.05 26.86
CA HIS A 69 0.63 -2.03 28.23
C HIS A 69 1.67 -1.56 29.25
N ASN A 70 2.94 -1.50 28.87
CA ASN A 70 4.05 -1.13 29.74
C ASN A 70 5.11 -0.31 28.99
N PRO A 71 6.03 0.37 29.72
CA PRO A 71 7.07 1.19 29.09
C PRO A 71 8.00 0.42 28.15
N GLN A 72 8.20 -0.88 28.37
CA GLN A 72 9.05 -1.72 27.52
C GLN A 72 8.40 -1.94 26.16
N GLU A 73 7.12 -2.31 26.11
CA GLU A 73 6.37 -2.44 24.85
C GLU A 73 6.27 -1.10 24.12
N GLN A 74 6.07 0.01 24.83
CA GLN A 74 6.09 1.34 24.22
C GLN A 74 7.45 1.65 23.57
N ALA A 75 8.55 1.24 24.19
CA ALA A 75 9.88 1.40 23.61
C ALA A 75 10.05 0.56 22.34
N VAL A 76 9.49 -0.66 22.29
CA VAL A 76 9.51 -1.50 21.07
C VAL A 76 8.70 -0.84 19.95
N VAL A 77 7.51 -0.31 20.22
CA VAL A 77 6.69 0.43 19.23
C VAL A 77 7.45 1.66 18.70
N ASN A 78 8.11 2.42 19.60
CA ASN A 78 8.90 3.58 19.22
C ASN A 78 10.12 3.19 18.35
N ALA A 79 10.79 2.08 18.70
CA ALA A 79 11.90 1.56 17.92
C ALA A 79 11.47 1.12 16.51
N LEU A 80 10.30 0.47 16.39
CA LEU A 80 9.72 0.13 15.09
C LEU A 80 9.47 1.39 14.27
N LYS A 81 8.83 2.42 14.85
CA LYS A 81 8.58 3.70 14.16
C LYS A 81 9.87 4.35 13.65
N GLN A 82 10.94 4.30 14.45
CA GLN A 82 12.27 4.81 14.06
C GLN A 82 12.88 4.00 12.91
N GLN A 83 12.82 2.67 12.99
CA GLN A 83 13.34 1.79 11.94
C GLN A 83 12.60 1.98 10.61
N LEU A 84 11.26 2.08 10.67
CA LEU A 84 10.41 2.41 9.52
C LEU A 84 10.73 3.79 8.94
N SER A 85 11.14 4.76 9.76
CA SER A 85 11.57 6.08 9.31
C SER A 85 12.96 6.09 8.63
N THR A 86 13.62 4.93 8.53
CA THR A 86 14.91 4.75 7.84
C THR A 86 14.78 3.76 6.67
N PRO A 87 14.06 4.12 5.58
CA PRO A 87 13.65 3.14 4.57
C PRO A 87 14.83 2.57 3.77
N ASP A 88 15.97 3.25 3.74
CA ASP A 88 17.24 2.73 3.22
C ASP A 88 17.75 1.49 3.99
N GLN A 89 17.28 1.20 5.22
CA GLN A 89 17.56 -0.06 5.91
C GLN A 89 16.61 -1.18 5.47
N LEU A 90 15.40 -0.83 5.06
CA LEU A 90 14.34 -1.78 4.67
C LEU A 90 14.40 -2.16 3.20
N PHE A 91 14.81 -1.23 2.33
CA PHE A 91 14.84 -1.40 0.89
C PHE A 91 16.23 -1.05 0.36
N ASP A 92 16.87 -2.04 -0.23
CA ASP A 92 18.14 -1.87 -0.91
C ASP A 92 17.90 -1.54 -2.37
N LEU A 93 18.33 -0.37 -2.82
CA LEU A 93 18.22 0.06 -4.21
C LEU A 93 19.60 -0.12 -4.87
N PRO A 94 19.85 -1.18 -5.67
CA PRO A 94 21.16 -1.47 -6.22
C PRO A 94 21.70 -0.31 -7.05
N GLY A 95 22.96 0.05 -6.81
CA GLY A 95 23.61 1.19 -7.47
C GLY A 95 22.99 2.55 -7.14
N LYS A 96 22.11 2.62 -6.11
CA LYS A 96 21.32 3.79 -5.66
C LYS A 96 21.04 4.74 -6.81
N ALA A 97 20.40 4.24 -7.88
CA ALA A 97 20.25 4.82 -9.22
C ALA A 97 19.78 6.30 -9.27
N GLY A 98 20.57 7.20 -8.69
CA GLY A 98 20.15 8.52 -8.25
C GLY A 98 18.99 8.58 -7.23
N CYS A 99 18.52 7.45 -6.67
CA CYS A 99 17.31 7.42 -5.85
C CYS A 99 17.55 7.93 -4.43
N LYS A 100 16.72 8.87 -3.97
CA LYS A 100 16.70 9.36 -2.59
C LYS A 100 15.27 9.32 -2.05
N SER A 101 15.10 8.88 -0.81
CA SER A 101 13.81 9.02 -0.14
C SER A 101 13.48 10.49 0.04
N THR A 102 12.27 10.88 -0.37
CA THR A 102 11.77 12.26 -0.30
C THR A 102 10.56 12.39 0.62
N ALA A 103 9.78 11.32 0.78
CA ALA A 103 8.67 11.27 1.73
C ALA A 103 8.54 9.89 2.36
N ILE A 104 8.10 9.89 3.62
CA ILE A 104 7.77 8.70 4.41
C ILE A 104 6.46 9.01 5.12
N THR A 105 5.47 8.15 4.96
CA THR A 105 4.20 8.22 5.70
C THR A 105 4.01 6.91 6.44
N LEU A 106 3.75 7.00 7.75
CA LEU A 106 3.51 5.84 8.62
C LEU A 106 2.18 6.05 9.33
N ALA A 107 1.20 5.20 9.05
CA ALA A 107 -0.10 5.21 9.68
C ALA A 107 -0.31 3.89 10.44
N SER A 108 -0.58 4.02 11.73
CA SER A 108 -0.99 2.91 12.59
C SER A 108 -1.61 3.50 13.86
N PRO A 109 -2.68 2.88 14.42
CA PRO A 109 -3.19 3.26 15.73
C PRO A 109 -2.12 3.25 16.83
N LEU A 110 -1.05 2.45 16.67
CA LEU A 110 0.02 2.39 17.66
C LEU A 110 0.99 3.58 17.61
N PHE A 111 0.93 4.42 16.57
CA PHE A 111 1.83 5.57 16.40
C PHE A 111 1.20 6.90 16.82
N GLU A 112 -0.05 6.89 17.26
CA GLU A 112 -0.79 8.04 17.75
C GLU A 112 -0.51 8.29 19.24
N ASP A 113 -0.45 9.56 19.65
CA ASP A 113 -0.16 9.95 21.04
C ASP A 113 -1.28 9.57 22.02
N LYS A 114 -2.47 9.23 21.50
CA LYS A 114 -3.62 8.75 22.26
C LYS A 114 -4.21 7.54 21.56
N PHE A 115 -4.03 6.35 22.13
CA PHE A 115 -4.65 5.13 21.62
C PHE A 115 -6.16 5.23 21.77
N HIS A 116 -6.86 5.54 20.67
CA HIS A 116 -8.31 5.43 20.63
C HIS A 116 -8.68 4.00 20.23
N THR A 117 -9.05 3.18 21.21
CA THR A 117 -9.56 1.83 20.98
C THR A 117 -10.98 1.89 20.42
N HIS A 118 -11.10 2.24 19.14
CA HIS A 118 -12.35 2.04 18.43
C HIS A 118 -12.39 0.61 17.87
N ASN A 119 -13.28 -0.20 18.45
CA ASN A 119 -13.89 -1.40 17.87
C ASN A 119 -12.96 -2.44 17.21
N GLY A 120 -12.24 -3.27 17.97
CA GLY A 120 -11.80 -4.61 17.49
C GLY A 120 -11.00 -4.65 16.17
N HIS A 121 -10.43 -3.52 15.74
CA HIS A 121 -9.57 -3.44 14.57
C HIS A 121 -8.15 -3.78 14.99
N HIS A 122 -7.53 -4.71 14.27
CA HIS A 122 -6.12 -5.05 14.46
C HIS A 122 -5.27 -3.79 14.28
N ALA A 123 -4.17 -3.70 15.04
CA ALA A 123 -3.21 -2.62 14.85
C ALA A 123 -2.40 -2.88 13.58
N ASP A 124 -2.94 -2.47 12.45
CA ASP A 124 -2.22 -2.58 11.18
C ASP A 124 -1.27 -1.40 10.96
N LEU A 125 -0.30 -1.61 10.08
CA LEU A 125 0.57 -0.57 9.53
C LEU A 125 0.18 -0.40 8.07
N ASP A 126 -0.09 0.85 7.71
CA ASP A 126 0.00 1.34 6.35
C ASP A 126 1.22 2.28 6.27
N ALA A 127 2.23 1.87 5.52
CA ALA A 127 3.45 2.67 5.31
C ALA A 127 3.67 2.96 3.83
N GLU A 128 4.01 4.20 3.52
CA GLU A 128 4.40 4.62 2.17
C GLU A 128 5.79 5.25 2.18
N PHE A 129 6.64 4.80 1.26
CA PHE A 129 7.99 5.31 1.06
C PHE A 129 8.12 5.81 -0.37
N VAL A 130 8.35 7.11 -0.52
CA VAL A 130 8.53 7.75 -1.83
C VAL A 130 10.01 8.04 -2.04
N TYR A 131 10.51 7.64 -3.20
CA TYR A 131 11.85 7.93 -3.67
C TYR A 131 11.82 8.68 -4.99
N GLU A 132 12.70 9.66 -5.12
CA GLU A 132 12.97 10.36 -6.38
C GLU A 132 14.32 9.92 -6.94
N CYS A 133 14.34 9.44 -8.18
CA CYS A 133 15.49 8.86 -8.86
C CYS A 133 16.01 9.74 -10.02
N SER A 134 17.34 9.86 -10.16
CA SER A 134 17.96 10.63 -11.25
C SER A 134 18.13 9.79 -12.53
N GLN A 135 18.11 10.45 -13.69
CA GLN A 135 18.16 9.81 -15.03
C GLN A 135 19.56 9.77 -15.64
N SER A 136 20.63 10.09 -14.90
CA SER A 136 21.89 10.55 -15.50
C SER A 136 22.82 9.47 -16.07
N SER A 137 22.42 8.21 -16.26
CA SER A 137 23.24 7.26 -17.03
C SER A 137 22.39 6.28 -17.86
N GLN A 138 22.92 5.82 -18.99
CA GLN A 138 22.20 4.83 -19.83
C GLN A 138 22.04 3.45 -19.15
N SER A 139 22.74 3.23 -18.02
CA SER A 139 22.55 2.11 -17.07
C SER A 139 21.75 2.50 -15.81
N SER A 140 21.23 3.73 -15.70
CA SER A 140 20.68 4.34 -14.47
C SER A 140 19.18 4.12 -14.24
N ARG A 141 18.53 3.24 -14.99
CA ARG A 141 17.12 2.92 -14.71
C ARG A 141 17.08 1.85 -13.63
N LEU A 142 16.51 2.16 -12.47
CA LEU A 142 16.25 1.16 -11.44
C LEU A 142 15.42 0.01 -12.04
N LYS A 143 15.94 -1.22 -11.96
CA LYS A 143 15.34 -2.45 -12.53
C LYS A 143 14.87 -3.44 -11.46
N GLY A 144 14.96 -3.06 -10.21
CA GLY A 144 14.73 -3.95 -9.10
C GLY A 144 15.26 -3.36 -7.80
N LEU A 145 14.94 -4.03 -6.71
CA LEU A 145 15.42 -3.72 -5.37
C LEU A 145 15.52 -5.01 -4.54
N ASN A 146 16.25 -4.96 -3.42
CA ASN A 146 16.18 -6.00 -2.41
C ASN A 146 15.31 -5.54 -1.23
N VAL A 147 14.37 -6.37 -0.82
CA VAL A 147 13.44 -6.16 0.30
C VAL A 147 14.03 -6.80 1.55
N ARG A 148 14.63 -5.99 2.43
CA ARG A 148 15.29 -6.47 3.66
C ARG A 148 14.34 -6.71 4.83
N LEU A 149 13.03 -6.62 4.63
CA LEU A 149 12.04 -6.71 5.71
C LEU A 149 12.15 -8.00 6.55
N PHE A 150 12.51 -9.15 5.95
CA PHE A 150 12.71 -10.40 6.70
C PHE A 150 13.93 -10.37 7.64
N GLU A 151 14.95 -9.60 7.31
CA GLU A 151 16.15 -9.43 8.14
C GLU A 151 15.86 -8.52 9.33
N GLN A 152 14.91 -7.60 9.15
CA GLN A 152 14.51 -6.60 10.12
C GLN A 152 13.38 -7.09 11.05
N PHE A 153 12.50 -7.95 10.56
CA PHE A 153 11.28 -8.40 11.24
C PHE A 153 11.18 -9.93 11.26
N PRO A 154 11.66 -10.60 12.33
CA PRO A 154 11.75 -12.07 12.40
C PRO A 154 10.40 -12.81 12.37
N HIS A 155 9.31 -12.11 12.72
CA HIS A 155 7.94 -12.64 12.70
C HIS A 155 7.36 -12.66 11.28
N LEU A 156 7.93 -11.89 10.35
CA LEU A 156 7.52 -11.86 8.96
C LEU A 156 7.94 -13.15 8.25
N ARG A 157 6.97 -13.87 7.68
CA ARG A 157 7.18 -15.14 6.99
C ARG A 157 6.98 -15.04 5.49
N LYS A 158 6.15 -14.09 5.05
CA LYS A 158 5.72 -13.96 3.67
C LYS A 158 5.46 -12.50 3.32
N ILE A 159 5.81 -12.12 2.09
CA ILE A 159 5.41 -10.83 1.52
C ILE A 159 4.77 -11.09 0.17
N ASP A 160 3.50 -10.71 0.04
CA ASP A 160 2.81 -10.71 -1.24
C ASP A 160 3.12 -9.39 -1.95
N VAL A 161 3.88 -9.45 -3.04
CA VAL A 161 4.40 -8.28 -3.75
C VAL A 161 3.64 -8.08 -5.06
N GLN A 162 3.17 -6.87 -5.30
CA GLN A 162 2.62 -6.44 -6.59
C GLN A 162 3.49 -5.33 -7.17
N ILE A 163 3.87 -5.46 -8.44
CA ILE A 163 4.79 -4.55 -9.13
C ILE A 163 4.11 -3.95 -10.34
N VAL A 164 4.26 -2.63 -10.47
CA VAL A 164 3.73 -1.78 -11.53
C VAL A 164 4.86 -0.85 -11.99
N ALA A 165 5.58 -1.19 -13.06
CA ALA A 165 6.73 -0.41 -13.52
C ALA A 165 6.75 -0.29 -15.05
N GLY A 166 6.40 0.89 -15.58
CA GLY A 166 6.17 1.06 -17.02
C GLY A 166 5.13 0.06 -17.54
N GLN A 167 5.51 -0.79 -18.51
CA GLN A 167 4.65 -1.86 -19.05
C GLN A 167 4.66 -3.14 -18.19
N THR A 168 5.59 -3.25 -17.23
CA THR A 168 5.68 -4.43 -16.37
C THR A 168 4.56 -4.40 -15.32
N ARG A 169 3.83 -5.52 -15.22
CA ARG A 169 2.88 -5.84 -14.15
C ARG A 169 3.20 -7.25 -13.66
N LYS A 170 3.53 -7.42 -12.37
CA LYS A 170 3.85 -8.73 -11.78
C LYS A 170 3.24 -8.86 -10.39
N ILE A 171 2.86 -10.08 -10.03
CA ILE A 171 2.56 -10.46 -8.66
C ILE A 171 3.51 -11.60 -8.32
N ILE A 172 4.29 -11.44 -7.25
CA ILE A 172 5.25 -12.43 -6.79
C ILE A 172 5.14 -12.56 -5.28
N ARG A 173 5.59 -13.69 -4.74
CA ARG A 173 5.64 -13.93 -3.31
C ARG A 173 7.08 -14.04 -2.87
N LEU A 174 7.46 -13.28 -1.86
CA LEU A 174 8.74 -13.39 -1.21
C LEU A 174 8.61 -14.19 0.09
N VAL A 175 9.69 -14.89 0.42
CA VAL A 175 9.88 -15.65 1.66
C VAL A 175 11.32 -15.40 2.15
N PRO A 176 11.68 -15.70 3.41
CA PRO A 176 13.05 -15.59 3.87
C PRO A 176 14.05 -16.28 2.92
N GLY A 177 15.14 -15.58 2.60
CA GLY A 177 16.13 -16.02 1.59
C GLY A 177 15.79 -15.66 0.13
N GLN A 178 14.57 -15.19 -0.14
CA GLN A 178 14.16 -14.65 -1.44
C GLN A 178 13.74 -13.18 -1.27
N ASN A 179 14.72 -12.27 -1.27
CA ASN A 179 14.47 -10.85 -0.99
C ASN A 179 14.55 -9.96 -2.23
N ARG A 180 14.86 -10.48 -3.42
CA ARG A 180 15.06 -9.66 -4.62
C ARG A 180 13.83 -9.60 -5.51
N VAL A 181 13.47 -8.39 -5.95
CA VAL A 181 12.41 -8.15 -6.94
C VAL A 181 12.98 -7.46 -8.17
N THR A 182 12.40 -7.72 -9.35
CA THR A 182 12.88 -7.17 -10.63
C THR A 182 11.74 -6.84 -11.60
N TRP A 183 11.95 -5.80 -12.41
CA TRP A 183 10.98 -5.32 -13.40
C TRP A 183 11.60 -4.80 -14.69
#